data_AF-A0A060QJH7-F1
#
_entry.id   AF-A0A060QJH7-F1
#
_cell.length_a   1.000
_cell.length_b   1.000
_cell.length_c   1.000
_cell.angle_alpha   90.00
_cell.angle_beta   90.00
_cell.angle_gamma   90.00
#
_symmetry.space_group_name_H-M   'P 1'
#
loop_
_entity.id
_entity.type
_entity.pdbx_description
1 polymer ?
#
loop_
_entity_poly.entity_id
_entity_poly.type
_entity_poly.pdbx_seq_one_letter_code
_entity_poly.pdbx_strand_id
1 'polypeptide(L)'
;MNVPETRLPKTTWRYTAEPIMLLFVDGRALIFGSIWFLYPAWWTFAISGTGVLVFSILGWFRITPAIALRIMRVWWFGPIRPHIPAYRQRDAIR
;
A
#
# COMPACT_ATOMS: atom_id res chain seq x y z
N MET A 1 -24.06 11.78 -18.67
CA MET A 1 -23.80 11.07 -19.94
C MET A 1 -22.74 10.02 -19.67
N ASN A 2 -23.13 8.75 -19.50
CA ASN A 2 -22.20 7.66 -19.17
C ASN A 2 -21.52 7.19 -20.46
N VAL A 3 -20.23 7.49 -20.60
CA VAL A 3 -19.41 6.97 -21.70
C VAL A 3 -19.03 5.52 -21.35
N PRO A 4 -19.30 4.53 -22.20
CA PRO A 4 -18.89 3.15 -21.94
C PRO A 4 -17.37 3.05 -21.89
N GLU A 5 -16.82 2.52 -20.79
CA GLU A 5 -15.37 2.45 -20.49
C GLU A 5 -14.55 1.64 -21.51
N THR A 6 -15.19 0.92 -22.43
CA THR A 6 -14.55 -0.02 -23.35
C THR A 6 -13.76 0.64 -24.49
N ARG A 7 -13.79 1.97 -24.63
CA ARG A 7 -13.09 2.70 -25.71
C ARG A 7 -11.81 3.43 -25.29
N LEU A 8 -11.48 3.47 -23.99
CA LEU A 8 -10.25 4.14 -23.57
C LEU A 8 -9.05 3.24 -23.87
N PRO A 9 -8.06 3.71 -24.65
CA PRO A 9 -6.83 2.96 -24.80
C PRO A 9 -6.20 2.77 -23.42
N LYS A 10 -5.66 1.57 -23.17
CA LYS A 10 -5.00 1.19 -21.91
C LYS A 10 -3.64 1.91 -21.74
N THR A 11 -3.62 3.19 -22.05
CA THR A 11 -2.48 4.13 -22.04
C THR A 11 -2.84 5.41 -21.27
N THR A 12 -4.09 5.57 -20.83
CA THR A 12 -4.46 6.63 -19.91
C THR A 12 -3.62 6.51 -18.63
N TRP A 13 -3.02 7.63 -18.20
CA TRP A 13 -2.20 7.78 -16.99
C TRP A 13 -2.81 7.22 -15.70
N ARG A 14 -4.11 6.91 -15.70
CA ARG A 14 -4.84 6.27 -14.61
C ARG A 14 -4.47 4.78 -14.42
N TYR A 15 -4.00 4.11 -15.47
CA TYR A 15 -3.63 2.69 -15.44
C TYR A 15 -2.14 2.44 -15.16
N THR A 16 -1.30 3.47 -15.15
CA THR A 16 0.14 3.33 -14.83
C THR A 16 0.41 3.02 -13.36
N ALA A 17 -0.60 3.21 -12.49
CA ALA A 17 -0.53 2.89 -11.08
C ALA A 17 -0.91 1.42 -10.78
N GLU A 18 -1.31 0.63 -11.78
CA GLU A 18 -1.60 -0.78 -11.58
C GLU A 18 -0.33 -1.54 -11.17
N PRO A 19 -0.39 -2.34 -10.10
CA PRO A 19 0.79 -3.07 -9.62
C PRO A 19 1.26 -4.08 -10.67
N ILE A 20 2.55 -4.02 -11.02
CA ILE A 20 3.19 -4.98 -11.91
C ILE A 20 3.35 -6.29 -11.15
N MET A 21 2.42 -7.22 -11.38
CA MET A 21 2.48 -8.58 -10.86
C MET A 21 3.39 -9.42 -11.76
N LEU A 22 4.53 -9.87 -11.23
CA LEU A 22 5.40 -10.83 -11.89
C LEU A 22 4.99 -12.23 -11.43
N LEU A 23 4.25 -12.94 -12.28
CA LEU A 23 3.67 -14.28 -12.04
C LEU A 23 2.70 -14.34 -10.84
N PHE A 24 3.19 -14.19 -9.62
CA PHE A 24 2.42 -14.16 -8.36
C PHE A 24 3.02 -13.23 -7.29
N VAL A 25 4.16 -12.59 -7.59
CA VAL A 25 4.92 -11.77 -6.65
C VAL A 25 4.90 -10.33 -7.14
N ASP A 26 4.64 -9.39 -6.23
CA ASP A 26 4.77 -7.96 -6.52
C ASP A 26 6.23 -7.69 -6.92
N GLY A 27 6.46 -7.04 -8.06
CA GLY A 27 7.82 -6.70 -8.51
C GLY A 27 8.64 -5.92 -7.47
N ARG A 28 7.98 -5.24 -6.51
CA ARG A 28 8.63 -4.56 -5.39
C ARG A 28 9.22 -5.54 -4.36
N ALA A 29 8.62 -6.71 -4.18
CA ALA A 29 9.15 -7.73 -3.28
C ALA A 29 10.51 -8.26 -3.76
N LEU A 30 10.74 -8.29 -5.09
CA LEU A 30 12.03 -8.67 -5.67
C LEU A 30 13.16 -7.70 -5.28
N ILE A 31 12.86 -6.41 -5.14
CA ILE A 31 13.83 -5.40 -4.68
C ILE A 31 14.33 -5.78 -3.29
N PHE A 32 13.42 -6.10 -2.37
CA PHE A 32 13.79 -6.52 -1.02
C PHE A 32 14.53 -7.87 -1.01
N GLY A 33 14.12 -8.82 -1.85
CA GLY A 33 14.80 -10.11 -2.00
C GLY A 33 16.25 -9.95 -2.47
N SER A 34 16.51 -9.00 -3.37
CA SER A 34 17.85 -8.74 -3.93
C SER A 34 18.86 -8.18 -2.91
N ILE A 35 18.40 -7.61 -1.79
CA ILE A 35 19.27 -7.01 -0.75
C ILE A 35 20.22 -8.07 -0.15
N TRP A 36 19.75 -9.30 0.08
CA TRP A 36 20.60 -10.35 0.65
C TRP A 36 21.65 -10.85 -0.33
N PHE A 37 21.33 -10.90 -1.63
CA PHE A 37 22.29 -11.27 -2.67
C PHE A 37 23.41 -10.23 -2.82
N LEU A 38 23.12 -8.95 -2.56
CA LEU A 38 24.11 -7.86 -2.62
C LEU A 38 25.04 -7.84 -1.40
N TYR A 39 24.52 -8.15 -0.22
CA TYR A 39 25.32 -8.21 1.01
C TYR A 39 24.87 -9.40 1.86
N PRO A 40 25.58 -10.53 1.80
CA PRO A 40 25.19 -11.74 2.51
C PRO A 40 25.58 -11.64 3.99
N ALA A 41 24.65 -11.13 4.79
CA ALA A 41 24.76 -11.08 6.25
C ALA A 41 23.45 -11.57 6.87
N TRP A 42 23.50 -12.05 8.11
CA TRP A 42 22.32 -12.53 8.82
C TRP A 42 21.26 -11.43 9.01
N TRP A 43 21.70 -10.19 9.25
CA TRP A 43 20.80 -9.04 9.37
C TRP A 43 20.12 -8.68 8.04
N THR A 44 20.83 -8.75 6.91
CA THR A 44 20.22 -8.52 5.59
C THR A 44 19.32 -9.66 5.16
N PHE A 45 19.57 -10.89 5.61
CA PHE A 45 18.63 -12.00 5.43
C PHE A 45 17.31 -11.73 6.15
N ALA A 46 17.35 -11.28 7.40
CA ALA A 46 16.14 -10.91 8.14
C ALA A 46 15.37 -9.76 7.47
N ILE A 47 16.07 -8.72 7.02
CA ILE A 47 15.46 -7.55 6.36
C ILE A 47 14.85 -7.94 5.01
N SER A 48 15.60 -8.67 4.17
CA SER A 48 15.11 -9.13 2.87
C SER A 48 13.92 -10.06 3.02
N GLY A 49 13.98 -11.04 3.93
CA GLY A 49 12.88 -11.96 4.22
C GLY A 49 11.63 -11.22 4.70
N THR A 50 11.78 -10.30 5.65
CA THR A 50 10.65 -9.50 6.16
C THR A 50 10.05 -8.62 5.05
N GLY A 51 10.88 -7.97 4.25
CA GLY A 51 10.43 -7.14 3.13
C GLY A 51 9.69 -7.96 2.08
N VAL A 52 10.25 -9.08 1.64
CA VAL A 52 9.59 -9.99 0.69
C VAL A 52 8.25 -10.45 1.23
N LEU A 53 8.18 -10.85 2.50
CA LEU A 53 6.96 -11.35 3.12
C LEU A 53 5.87 -10.27 3.19
N VAL A 54 6.20 -9.07 3.68
CA VAL A 54 5.24 -7.95 3.76
C VAL A 54 4.72 -7.56 2.38
N PHE A 55 5.60 -7.38 1.40
CA PHE A 55 5.19 -6.97 0.05
C PHE A 55 4.45 -8.09 -0.71
N SER A 56 4.76 -9.36 -0.44
CA SER A 56 4.00 -10.49 -1.00
C SER A 56 2.58 -10.52 -0.44
N ILE A 57 2.40 -10.29 0.86
CA ILE A 57 1.07 -10.20 1.49
C ILE A 57 0.30 -9.01 0.90
N LEU A 58 0.91 -7.83 0.78
CA LEU A 58 0.27 -6.67 0.18
C LEU A 58 -0.13 -6.92 -1.29
N GLY A 59 0.76 -7.58 -2.06
CA GLY A 59 0.49 -8.01 -3.43
C GLY A 59 -0.68 -8.98 -3.52
N TRP A 60 -0.78 -9.93 -2.60
CA TRP A 60 -1.90 -10.89 -2.51
C TRP A 60 -3.23 -10.17 -2.31
N PHE A 61 -3.29 -9.17 -1.43
CA PHE A 61 -4.48 -8.35 -1.22
C PHE A 61 -4.74 -7.33 -2.34
N ARG A 62 -3.87 -7.24 -3.36
CA ARG A 62 -3.90 -6.20 -4.41
C ARG A 62 -3.93 -4.78 -3.84
N ILE A 63 -3.33 -4.58 -2.67
CA ILE A 63 -3.26 -3.28 -2.01
C ILE A 63 -1.97 -2.59 -2.46
N THR A 64 -2.09 -1.40 -3.05
CA THR A 64 -0.90 -0.61 -3.37
C THR A 64 -0.20 -0.15 -2.09
N PRO A 65 1.14 -0.02 -2.07
CA PRO A 65 1.86 0.42 -0.87
C PRO A 65 1.41 1.80 -0.37
N ALA A 66 0.95 2.68 -1.28
CA ALA A 66 0.36 3.96 -0.91
C ALA A 66 -0.94 3.80 -0.09
N ILE A 67 -1.79 2.84 -0.46
CA ILE A 67 -3.01 2.50 0.30
C ILE A 67 -2.63 1.82 1.61
N ALA A 68 -1.67 0.89 1.59
CA ALA A 68 -1.17 0.24 2.81
C ALA A 68 -0.67 1.27 3.84
N LEU A 69 0.11 2.27 3.40
CA LEU A 69 0.56 3.37 4.25
C LEU A 69 -0.60 4.24 4.77
N ARG A 70 -1.67 4.43 3.99
CA ARG A 70 -2.88 5.14 4.47
C ARG A 70 -3.60 4.34 5.54
N ILE A 71 -3.78 3.03 5.34
CA ILE A 71 -4.40 2.14 6.32
C ILE A 71 -3.56 2.12 7.60
N MET A 72 -2.24 1.94 7.48
CA MET A 72 -1.31 1.97 8.61
C MET A 72 -1.37 3.31 9.36
N ARG A 73 -1.42 4.43 8.64
CA ARG A 73 -1.56 5.76 9.23
C ARG A 73 -2.89 5.92 9.96
N VAL A 74 -4.00 5.47 9.39
CA VAL A 74 -5.31 5.53 10.05
C VAL A 74 -5.34 4.62 11.26
N TRP A 75 -4.71 3.45 11.21
CA TRP A 75 -4.64 2.55 12.34
C TRP A 75 -3.82 3.14 13.50
N TRP A 76 -2.68 3.77 13.19
CA TRP A 76 -1.80 4.39 14.20
C TRP A 76 -2.34 5.72 14.75
N PHE A 77 -2.84 6.59 13.89
CA PHE A 77 -3.26 7.95 14.26
C PHE A 77 -4.79 8.11 14.35
N GLY A 78 -5.57 7.10 13.99
CA GLY A 78 -7.03 7.10 14.07
C GLY A 78 -7.53 7.32 15.50
N PRO A 79 -6.98 6.65 16.52
CA PRO A 79 -7.38 6.89 17.92
C PRO A 79 -7.09 8.32 18.41
N ILE A 80 -6.11 8.99 17.81
CA ILE A 80 -5.69 10.35 18.18
C ILE A 80 -6.60 11.41 17.54
N ARG A 81 -7.32 11.05 16.47
CA ARG A 81 -8.26 11.99 15.83
C ARG A 81 -9.56 12.04 16.63
N PRO A 82 -10.01 13.23 17.08
CA PRO A 82 -11.30 13.34 17.72
C PRO A 82 -12.41 12.90 16.73
N HIS A 83 -13.22 11.93 17.15
CA HIS A 83 -14.35 11.39 16.37
C HIS A 83 -15.38 12.47 15.99
N ILE A 84 -15.40 13.57 16.75
CA ILE A 84 -16.31 14.70 16.57
C ILE A 84 -15.47 15.96 16.36
N PRO A 85 -15.66 16.72 15.27
CA PRO A 85 -14.96 17.98 15.08
C PRO A 85 -15.32 18.95 16.22
N ALA A 86 -14.33 19.72 16.69
CA ALA A 86 -14.42 20.52 17.92
C ALA A 86 -15.64 21.49 17.96
N TYR A 87 -16.11 21.97 16.80
CA TYR A 87 -17.29 22.83 16.72
C TYR A 87 -18.60 22.10 17.06
N ARG A 88 -18.69 20.79 16.79
CA ARG A 88 -19.88 19.96 17.05
C ARG A 88 -19.91 19.37 18.47
N GLN A 89 -18.76 19.36 19.16
CA GLN A 89 -18.69 18.98 20.57
C GLN A 89 -19.38 20.03 21.48
N ARG A 90 -19.44 21.29 21.05
CA ARG A 90 -20.10 22.37 21.80
C ARG A 90 -21.62 22.23 21.83
N ASP A 91 -22.21 21.68 20.76
CA ASP A 91 -23.66 21.51 20.65
C ASP A 91 -24.18 20.29 21.44
N ALA A 92 -23.32 19.31 21.75
CA ALA A 92 -23.70 18.09 22.46
C ALA A 92 -23.79 18.26 24.00
N ILE A 93 -23.29 19.36 24.54
CA ILE A 93 -23.26 19.65 25.98
C ILE A 93 -24.43 20.59 26.39
N ARG A 94 -25.15 21.15 25.41
CA ARG A 94 -26.28 22.05 25.63
C ARG A 94 -27.61 21.30 25.60
#